data_AF-A0A934ZPJ9-F1
#
_entry.id   AF-A0A934ZPJ9-F1
#
_cell.length_a   1.000
_cell.length_b   1.000
_cell.length_c   1.000
_cell.angle_alpha   90.00
_cell.angle_beta   90.00
_cell.angle_gamma   90.00
#
_symmetry.space_group_name_H-M   'P 1'
#
loop_
_entity.id
_entity.type
_entity.pdbx_description
1 polymer ?
#
loop_
_entity_poly.entity_id
_entity_poly.type
_entity_poly.pdbx_seq_one_letter_code
_entity_poly.pdbx_strand_id
1 'polypeptide(L)'
;MRTLLLACLLSFALGLVSTAYAKPPPWAPAHGWRNKNNGEARERYYVGYSGSQYARDFGIEQGSCNREEIGSVIGGVVGGVVGNRVADREDRVVATILGAAVGALIGAKVGRDLDARDRGCLGHALELGASGKKVSWTNDETGVLYELVPGSGDRRNGVVCRNFVLNSIIDGRRYSKRATACQKQSHVWELKSR
;
A
#
# COMPACT_ATOMS: atom_id res chain seq x y z
N MET A 1 59.05 -38.78 42.63
CA MET A 1 59.46 -37.38 42.95
C MET A 1 58.36 -36.48 42.41
N ARG A 2 57.27 -36.15 43.13
CA ARG A 2 57.08 -35.15 44.20
C ARG A 2 57.49 -33.71 43.83
N THR A 3 56.53 -32.95 43.28
CA THR A 3 56.30 -31.49 43.43
C THR A 3 54.84 -31.22 42.98
N LEU A 4 53.80 -31.24 43.83
CA LEU A 4 53.27 -30.19 44.72
C LEU A 4 53.01 -28.80 44.09
N LEU A 5 51.70 -28.48 44.01
CA LEU A 5 51.01 -27.20 44.28
C LEU A 5 51.17 -26.02 43.30
N LEU A 6 50.07 -25.58 42.68
CA LEU A 6 49.30 -24.41 43.15
C LEU A 6 47.96 -24.27 42.41
N ALA A 7 46.90 -24.03 43.16
CA ALA A 7 45.56 -23.70 42.70
C ALA A 7 45.48 -22.25 42.18
N CYS A 8 44.69 -21.98 41.14
CA CYS A 8 44.07 -20.67 40.95
C CYS A 8 42.73 -20.79 40.21
N LEU A 9 41.70 -20.96 41.03
CA LEU A 9 40.36 -20.35 40.95
C LEU A 9 39.82 -19.97 39.56
N LEU A 10 38.79 -20.72 39.16
CA LEU A 10 37.71 -20.29 38.29
C LEU A 10 37.20 -18.89 38.69
N SER A 11 37.37 -17.91 37.81
CA SER A 11 36.58 -16.68 37.82
C SER A 11 35.98 -16.49 36.42
N PHE A 12 34.73 -16.92 36.33
CA PHE A 12 33.83 -16.77 35.20
C PHE A 12 33.43 -15.29 35.10
N ALA A 13 34.17 -14.50 34.32
CA ALA A 13 33.73 -13.18 33.91
C ALA A 13 33.23 -13.28 32.47
N LEU A 14 31.93 -13.60 32.30
CA LEU A 14 31.24 -13.24 31.05
C LEU A 14 31.32 -11.72 30.95
N GLY A 15 32.26 -11.24 30.13
CA GLY A 15 32.20 -9.88 29.64
C GLY A 15 30.87 -9.73 28.91
N LEU A 16 29.92 -9.04 29.52
CA LEU A 16 28.82 -8.40 28.81
C LEU A 16 29.50 -7.48 27.79
N VAL A 17 29.65 -7.96 26.56
CA VAL A 17 29.96 -7.11 25.41
C VAL A 17 28.75 -6.20 25.29
N SER A 18 28.83 -5.07 25.99
CA SER A 18 27.89 -3.98 25.85
C SER A 18 28.03 -3.55 24.40
N THR A 19 27.07 -3.93 23.57
CA THR A 19 26.92 -3.34 22.25
C THR A 19 26.64 -1.86 22.51
N ALA A 20 27.70 -1.06 22.48
CA ALA A 20 27.63 0.37 22.71
C ALA A 20 26.65 0.95 21.68
N TYR A 21 25.47 1.34 22.17
CA TYR A 21 24.41 1.92 21.37
C TYR A 21 24.81 3.36 21.02
N ALA A 22 25.71 3.50 20.05
CA ALA A 22 26.33 4.78 19.69
C ALA A 22 25.40 5.61 18.78
N LYS A 23 24.21 5.96 19.27
CA LYS A 23 23.40 7.03 18.65
C LYS A 23 23.86 8.38 19.22
N PRO A 24 24.37 9.31 18.39
CA PRO A 24 24.83 10.60 18.88
C PRO A 24 23.65 11.41 19.43
N PRO A 25 23.84 12.15 20.54
CA PRO A 25 22.79 12.99 21.11
C PRO A 25 22.40 14.12 20.14
N PRO A 26 21.16 14.63 20.23
CA PRO A 26 20.57 15.50 19.21
C PRO A 26 21.33 16.82 18.98
N TRP A 27 22.05 17.29 19.99
CA TRP A 27 22.81 18.54 19.95
C TRP A 27 24.25 18.39 19.42
N ALA A 28 24.76 17.16 19.29
CA ALA A 28 26.14 16.94 18.82
C ALA A 28 26.20 16.98 17.28
N PRO A 29 27.17 17.69 16.65
CA PRO A 29 27.38 17.65 15.20
C PRO A 29 27.80 16.25 14.75
N ALA A 30 27.00 15.60 13.91
CA ALA A 30 27.26 14.23 13.47
C ALA A 30 27.00 14.07 11.97
N HIS A 31 27.60 14.91 11.13
CA HIS A 31 27.26 15.04 9.70
C HIS A 31 27.35 13.72 8.90
N GLY A 32 28.24 12.80 9.25
CA GLY A 32 28.34 11.48 8.62
C GLY A 32 27.30 10.46 9.09
N TRP A 33 26.99 10.42 10.40
CA TRP A 33 25.92 9.59 10.95
C TRP A 33 24.56 10.13 10.53
N ARG A 34 24.41 11.45 10.54
CA ARG A 34 23.27 12.15 9.95
C ARG A 34 23.22 11.83 8.47
N ASN A 35 24.14 12.18 7.56
CA ASN A 35 23.94 11.86 6.13
C ASN A 35 23.66 10.38 5.79
N LYS A 36 24.15 9.42 6.59
CA LYS A 36 23.86 7.99 6.43
C LYS A 36 22.52 7.55 7.06
N ASN A 37 22.02 8.26 8.09
CA ASN A 37 20.73 8.01 8.76
C ASN A 37 19.67 9.12 8.50
N ASN A 38 20.05 10.17 7.75
CA ASN A 38 19.26 11.18 7.03
C ASN A 38 18.74 10.57 5.72
N GLY A 39 18.87 9.26 5.56
CA GLY A 39 17.76 8.46 5.08
C GLY A 39 16.53 8.53 6.01
N GLU A 40 16.23 9.70 6.61
CA GLU A 40 14.84 10.13 6.72
C GLU A 40 14.27 9.85 5.35
N ALA A 41 13.35 8.89 5.30
CA ALA A 41 12.72 8.43 4.09
C ALA A 41 12.50 9.65 3.18
N ARG A 42 13.28 9.77 2.09
CA ARG A 42 12.80 10.57 0.95
C ARG A 42 11.47 9.93 0.66
N GLU A 43 10.41 10.61 1.08
CA GLU A 43 9.07 10.07 1.07
C GLU A 43 8.78 9.82 -0.41
N ARG A 44 9.03 8.57 -0.83
CA ARG A 44 8.85 8.16 -2.22
C ARG A 44 7.37 7.94 -2.34
N TYR A 45 6.68 8.98 -2.79
CA TYR A 45 5.30 8.88 -3.17
C TYR A 45 5.21 8.29 -4.57
N TYR A 46 4.17 7.51 -4.79
CA TYR A 46 3.76 7.05 -6.11
C TYR A 46 2.82 8.10 -6.70
N VAL A 47 3.07 8.54 -7.92
CA VAL A 47 2.22 9.49 -8.62
C VAL A 47 1.28 8.72 -9.53
N GLY A 48 -0.01 8.76 -9.21
CA GLY A 48 -1.04 8.09 -10.00
C GLY A 48 -1.36 8.80 -11.30
N TYR A 49 -2.13 8.12 -12.14
CA TYR A 49 -2.60 8.57 -13.43
C TYR A 49 -3.32 9.93 -13.36
N SER A 50 -4.00 10.20 -12.25
CA SER A 50 -4.66 11.50 -12.01
C SER A 50 -3.70 12.64 -11.66
N GLY A 51 -2.48 12.33 -11.23
CA GLY A 51 -1.55 13.24 -10.55
C GLY A 51 -1.61 13.16 -9.02
N SER A 52 -2.50 12.34 -8.46
CA SER A 52 -2.61 12.14 -7.01
C SER A 52 -1.39 11.41 -6.46
N GLN A 53 -0.96 11.77 -5.25
CA GLN A 53 0.20 11.17 -4.58
C GLN A 53 -0.23 10.08 -3.60
N TYR A 54 0.49 8.96 -3.61
CA TYR A 54 0.20 7.79 -2.78
C TYR A 54 1.44 7.42 -1.97
N ALA A 55 1.27 7.18 -0.67
CA ALA A 55 2.37 6.77 0.20
C ALA A 55 2.85 5.33 -0.09
N ARG A 56 1.99 4.50 -0.70
CA ARG A 56 2.24 3.09 -1.01
C ARG A 56 1.59 2.70 -2.32
N ASP A 57 2.16 1.72 -3.01
CA ASP A 57 1.59 1.15 -4.22
C ASP A 57 0.82 -0.16 -3.98
N PHE A 58 0.97 -0.81 -2.82
CA PHE A 58 0.36 -2.11 -2.51
C PHE A 58 0.65 -3.21 -3.55
N GLY A 59 1.77 -3.11 -4.27
CA GLY A 59 2.17 -4.09 -5.29
C GLY A 59 1.64 -3.83 -6.71
N ILE A 60 0.98 -2.69 -6.94
CA ILE A 60 0.26 -2.40 -8.19
C ILE A 60 1.19 -2.24 -9.38
N GLU A 61 2.35 -1.59 -9.21
CA GLU A 61 3.32 -1.42 -10.31
C GLU A 61 3.88 -2.77 -10.77
N GLN A 62 3.91 -3.77 -9.89
CA GLN A 62 4.32 -5.14 -10.20
C GLN A 62 3.18 -6.01 -10.75
N GLY A 63 1.96 -5.45 -10.93
CA GLY A 63 0.82 -6.15 -11.49
C GLY A 63 0.00 -6.96 -10.49
N SER A 64 0.13 -6.67 -9.20
CA SER A 64 -0.62 -7.33 -8.12
C SER A 64 -1.32 -6.31 -7.21
N CYS A 65 -2.24 -6.73 -6.35
CA CYS A 65 -2.70 -5.88 -5.25
C CYS A 65 -2.72 -6.67 -3.95
N ASN A 66 -2.00 -6.16 -2.94
CA ASN A 66 -2.00 -6.71 -1.59
C ASN A 66 -3.24 -6.24 -0.81
N ARG A 67 -4.26 -7.12 -0.75
CA ARG A 67 -5.54 -6.85 -0.06
C ARG A 67 -5.42 -6.74 1.45
N GLU A 68 -4.45 -7.42 2.05
CA GLU A 68 -4.24 -7.37 3.49
C GLU A 68 -3.64 -6.02 3.87
N GLU A 69 -2.61 -5.60 3.14
CA GLU A 69 -1.96 -4.33 3.36
C GLU A 69 -2.90 -3.15 3.08
N ILE A 70 -3.66 -3.19 1.99
CA ILE A 70 -4.65 -2.14 1.70
C ILE A 70 -5.76 -2.11 2.77
N GLY A 71 -6.16 -3.28 3.29
CA GLY A 71 -7.13 -3.38 4.38
C GLY A 71 -6.61 -2.81 5.70
N SER A 72 -5.32 -2.94 5.99
CA SER A 72 -4.69 -2.33 7.17
C SER A 72 -4.79 -0.80 7.15
N VAL A 73 -4.83 -0.22 5.95
CA VAL A 73 -4.97 1.22 5.75
C VAL A 73 -6.42 1.66 5.85
N ILE A 74 -7.29 0.95 5.12
CA ILE A 74 -8.71 1.28 5.07
C ILE A 74 -9.36 1.08 6.45
N GLY A 75 -8.92 0.07 7.20
CA GLY A 75 -9.37 -0.22 8.58
C GLY A 75 -8.51 0.41 9.68
N GLY A 76 -7.39 1.04 9.34
CA GLY A 76 -6.35 1.51 10.27
C GLY A 76 -6.70 2.73 11.13
N VAL A 77 -7.93 3.26 11.03
CA VAL A 77 -8.41 4.33 11.93
C VAL A 77 -8.58 3.83 13.39
N VAL A 78 -8.40 2.52 13.67
CA VAL A 78 -8.78 1.92 14.97
C VAL A 78 -7.60 1.58 15.93
N GLY A 79 -6.34 1.98 15.71
CA GLY A 79 -5.30 1.63 16.71
C GLY A 79 -3.98 2.41 16.71
N GLY A 80 -3.89 3.46 17.55
CA GLY A 80 -2.65 4.08 18.07
C GLY A 80 -1.96 5.06 17.12
N VAL A 81 -1.46 6.24 17.50
CA VAL A 81 -1.09 6.81 18.80
C VAL A 81 -1.18 8.34 18.70
N VAL A 82 -1.51 8.95 19.83
CA VAL A 82 -1.23 10.34 20.24
C VAL A 82 0.09 10.88 19.65
N GLY A 83 0.03 12.05 19.04
CA GLY A 83 1.22 12.86 18.74
C GLY A 83 0.81 14.20 18.15
N ASN A 84 0.94 15.26 18.94
CA ASN A 84 0.60 16.66 18.63
C ASN A 84 1.46 17.30 17.51
N ARG A 85 1.70 16.58 16.41
CA ARG A 85 2.34 17.08 15.18
C ARG A 85 1.63 16.59 13.91
N VAL A 86 0.34 16.29 14.00
CA VAL A 86 -0.53 15.99 12.85
C VAL A 86 -1.31 17.25 12.47
N ALA A 87 -0.60 18.38 12.33
CA ALA A 87 -1.23 19.67 12.06
C ALA A 87 -0.66 20.43 10.86
N ASP A 88 0.27 19.84 10.07
CA ASP A 88 0.91 20.58 8.95
C ASP A 88 1.09 19.81 7.63
N ARG A 89 0.45 18.66 7.39
CA ARG A 89 0.42 18.07 6.02
C ARG A 89 -0.92 17.43 5.69
N GLU A 90 -1.65 18.08 4.80
CA GLU A 90 -2.90 17.61 4.18
C GLU A 90 -2.72 16.37 3.27
N ASP A 91 -1.50 15.88 3.02
CA ASP A 91 -1.24 15.00 1.86
C ASP A 91 -0.74 13.59 2.18
N ARG A 92 -1.45 12.85 3.03
CA ARG A 92 -1.28 11.38 3.08
C ARG A 92 -2.62 10.69 2.95
N VAL A 93 -3.27 10.85 1.79
CA VAL A 93 -4.41 10.00 1.46
C VAL A 93 -3.89 8.61 1.12
N VAL A 94 -4.24 7.64 1.95
CA VAL A 94 -3.54 6.34 1.98
C VAL A 94 -4.24 5.29 1.10
N ALA A 95 -5.49 5.51 0.67
CA ALA A 95 -6.23 4.54 -0.16
C ALA A 95 -7.14 5.24 -1.20
N THR A 96 -7.16 4.72 -2.42
CA THR A 96 -8.11 5.09 -3.48
C THR A 96 -9.34 4.22 -3.37
N ILE A 97 -10.54 4.78 -3.38
CA ILE A 97 -11.78 3.99 -3.29
C ILE A 97 -12.58 4.16 -4.57
N LEU A 98 -12.96 3.03 -5.17
CA LEU A 98 -13.98 2.98 -6.22
C LEU A 98 -15.37 2.96 -5.57
N GLY A 99 -16.22 3.92 -5.92
CA GLY A 99 -17.52 4.14 -5.27
C GLY A 99 -18.52 3.00 -5.40
N ALA A 100 -19.66 3.12 -4.71
CA ALA A 100 -20.68 2.06 -4.56
C ALA A 100 -21.27 1.53 -5.89
N ALA A 101 -21.17 2.30 -6.98
CA ALA A 101 -21.68 1.90 -8.29
C ALA A 101 -20.98 0.65 -8.88
N VAL A 102 -19.83 0.23 -8.34
CA VAL A 102 -19.09 -0.95 -8.84
C VAL A 102 -19.88 -2.24 -8.81
N GLY A 103 -20.72 -2.43 -7.79
CA GLY A 103 -21.52 -3.65 -7.68
C GLY A 103 -22.40 -3.89 -8.90
N ALA A 104 -22.87 -2.81 -9.56
CA ALA A 104 -23.67 -2.90 -10.77
C ALA A 104 -22.88 -3.35 -12.00
N LEU A 105 -21.56 -3.06 -12.09
CA LEU A 105 -20.75 -3.51 -13.23
C LEU A 105 -20.56 -5.00 -13.24
N ILE A 106 -20.24 -5.56 -12.07
CA ILE A 106 -19.87 -6.96 -11.93
C ILE A 106 -21.14 -7.83 -11.84
N GLY A 107 -22.29 -7.23 -11.50
CA GLY A 107 -23.61 -7.86 -11.44
C GLY A 107 -23.94 -8.33 -10.03
N ALA A 108 -25.24 -8.41 -9.70
CA ALA A 108 -25.71 -8.60 -8.32
C ALA A 108 -25.16 -9.85 -7.61
N LYS A 109 -24.81 -10.91 -8.35
CA LYS A 109 -24.24 -12.13 -7.75
C LYS A 109 -22.81 -11.93 -7.23
N VAL A 110 -22.02 -11.07 -7.87
CA VAL A 110 -20.60 -10.84 -7.52
C VAL A 110 -20.41 -9.51 -6.81
N GLY A 111 -21.22 -8.51 -7.16
CA GLY A 111 -21.16 -7.16 -6.63
C GLY A 111 -21.55 -7.04 -5.16
N ARG A 112 -22.33 -8.00 -4.62
CA ARG A 112 -22.64 -8.07 -3.18
C ARG A 112 -21.41 -8.41 -2.34
N ASP A 113 -20.45 -9.10 -2.93
CA ASP A 113 -19.31 -9.66 -2.22
C ASP A 113 -18.03 -8.82 -2.42
N LEU A 114 -18.18 -7.65 -3.07
CA LEU A 114 -17.11 -6.69 -3.25
C LEU A 114 -16.91 -5.85 -1.97
N ASP A 115 -15.87 -6.16 -1.22
CA ASP A 115 -15.57 -5.48 0.04
C ASP A 115 -14.81 -4.15 -0.19
N ALA A 116 -14.39 -3.50 0.91
CA ALA A 116 -13.64 -2.25 0.83
C ALA A 116 -12.20 -2.45 0.32
N ARG A 117 -11.60 -3.62 0.54
CA ARG A 117 -10.24 -3.95 0.09
C ARG A 117 -10.21 -4.13 -1.42
N ASP A 118 -11.23 -4.78 -1.98
CA ASP A 118 -11.41 -4.94 -3.42
C ASP A 118 -11.63 -3.59 -4.12
N ARG A 119 -12.47 -2.73 -3.52
CA ARG A 119 -12.64 -1.34 -3.99
C ARG A 119 -11.36 -0.52 -3.91
N GLY A 120 -10.57 -0.75 -2.87
CA GLY A 120 -9.22 -0.24 -2.70
C GLY A 120 -8.31 -0.62 -3.87
N CYS A 121 -8.21 -1.92 -4.14
CA CYS A 121 -7.41 -2.48 -5.22
C CYS A 121 -7.85 -1.96 -6.59
N LEU A 122 -9.16 -1.89 -6.83
CA LEU A 122 -9.72 -1.31 -8.06
C LEU A 122 -9.28 0.14 -8.24
N GLY A 123 -9.42 0.97 -7.21
CA GLY A 123 -9.02 2.36 -7.25
C GLY A 123 -7.51 2.53 -7.48
N HIS A 124 -6.70 1.79 -6.74
CA HIS A 124 -5.24 1.84 -6.88
C HIS A 124 -4.77 1.34 -8.24
N ALA A 125 -5.38 0.30 -8.80
CA ALA A 125 -5.07 -0.20 -10.13
C ALA A 125 -5.39 0.83 -11.22
N LEU A 126 -6.45 1.62 -11.05
CA LEU A 126 -6.78 2.74 -11.96
C LEU A 126 -5.79 3.90 -11.86
N GLU A 127 -5.10 4.06 -10.74
CA GLU A 127 -4.15 5.13 -10.50
C GLU A 127 -2.73 4.75 -10.87
N LEU A 128 -2.21 3.67 -10.27
CA LEU A 128 -0.82 3.28 -10.37
C LEU A 128 -0.58 2.22 -11.44
N GLY A 129 -1.62 1.52 -11.89
CA GLY A 129 -1.50 0.50 -12.91
C GLY A 129 -1.12 1.09 -14.27
N ALA A 130 -0.10 0.52 -14.90
CA ALA A 130 0.30 0.89 -16.25
C ALA A 130 -0.78 0.51 -17.28
N SER A 131 -1.01 1.38 -18.26
CA SER A 131 -2.03 1.13 -19.31
C SER A 131 -1.71 -0.16 -20.09
N GLY A 132 -2.73 -0.99 -20.26
CA GLY A 132 -2.62 -2.29 -20.93
C GLY A 132 -1.94 -3.38 -20.09
N LYS A 133 -1.48 -3.08 -18.87
CA LYS A 133 -0.90 -4.06 -17.96
C LYS A 133 -1.93 -4.55 -16.96
N LYS A 134 -1.87 -5.83 -16.66
CA LYS A 134 -2.81 -6.50 -15.77
C LYS A 134 -2.39 -6.27 -14.32
N VAL A 135 -3.36 -5.93 -13.48
CA VAL A 135 -3.25 -5.92 -12.02
C VAL A 135 -4.21 -6.96 -11.46
N SER A 136 -3.70 -7.90 -10.67
CA SER A 136 -4.46 -9.06 -10.19
C SER A 136 -4.50 -9.15 -8.66
N TRP A 137 -5.64 -9.57 -8.11
CA TRP A 137 -5.76 -9.93 -6.69
C TRP A 137 -6.88 -10.96 -6.48
N THR A 138 -6.75 -11.76 -5.44
CA THR A 138 -7.75 -12.77 -5.06
C THR A 138 -8.43 -12.33 -3.78
N ASN A 139 -9.76 -12.35 -3.77
CA ASN A 139 -10.52 -12.26 -2.54
C ASN A 139 -10.70 -13.66 -1.96
N ASP A 140 -9.88 -14.02 -0.96
CA ASP A 140 -9.89 -15.35 -0.35
C ASP A 140 -11.17 -15.65 0.44
N GLU A 141 -11.91 -14.62 0.87
CA GLU A 141 -13.20 -14.79 1.57
C GLU A 141 -14.31 -15.25 0.60
N THR A 142 -14.22 -14.83 -0.67
CA THR A 142 -15.26 -15.09 -1.69
C THR A 142 -14.80 -16.07 -2.76
N GLY A 143 -13.50 -16.38 -2.81
CA GLY A 143 -12.86 -17.20 -3.85
C GLY A 143 -12.74 -16.52 -5.21
N VAL A 144 -13.06 -15.23 -5.32
CA VAL A 144 -13.04 -14.51 -6.60
C VAL A 144 -11.64 -13.99 -6.91
N LEU A 145 -11.12 -14.36 -8.08
CA LEU A 145 -9.91 -13.73 -8.65
C LEU A 145 -10.34 -12.56 -9.53
N TYR A 146 -9.85 -11.36 -9.21
CA TYR A 146 -10.04 -10.16 -10.00
C TYR A 146 -8.79 -9.85 -10.83
N GLU A 147 -9.02 -9.41 -12.06
CA GLU A 147 -7.97 -8.89 -12.93
C GLU A 147 -8.45 -7.59 -13.57
N LEU A 148 -7.82 -6.47 -13.22
CA LEU A 148 -8.08 -5.18 -13.84
C LEU A 148 -6.98 -4.87 -14.85
N VAL A 149 -7.39 -4.46 -16.06
CA VAL A 149 -6.50 -3.93 -17.09
C VAL A 149 -6.89 -2.47 -17.32
N PRO A 150 -6.11 -1.50 -16.81
CA PRO A 150 -6.36 -0.09 -17.07
C PRO A 150 -6.10 0.19 -18.55
N GLY A 151 -6.93 1.00 -19.19
CA GLY A 151 -6.64 1.53 -20.51
C GLY A 151 -6.13 2.96 -20.45
N SER A 152 -6.17 3.65 -21.59
CA SER A 152 -5.89 5.08 -21.64
C SER A 152 -7.01 5.88 -20.99
N GLY A 153 -6.63 6.96 -20.33
CA GLY A 153 -7.56 7.96 -19.87
C GLY A 153 -7.47 9.25 -20.68
N ASP A 154 -8.40 10.13 -20.39
CA ASP A 154 -8.47 11.47 -20.93
C ASP A 154 -8.86 12.43 -19.80
N ARG A 155 -8.39 13.67 -19.87
CA ARG A 155 -8.72 14.71 -18.91
C ARG A 155 -9.71 15.65 -19.58
N ARG A 156 -10.95 15.68 -19.09
CA ARG A 156 -12.02 16.54 -19.63
C ARG A 156 -12.59 17.41 -18.53
N ASN A 157 -12.60 18.72 -18.75
CA ASN A 157 -13.12 19.70 -17.78
C ASN A 157 -12.51 19.54 -16.38
N GLY A 158 -11.19 19.26 -16.31
CA GLY A 158 -10.48 19.03 -15.04
C GLY A 158 -10.66 17.64 -14.43
N VAL A 159 -11.63 16.85 -14.88
CA VAL A 159 -11.89 15.49 -14.40
C VAL A 159 -11.06 14.48 -15.19
N VAL A 160 -10.35 13.61 -14.50
CA VAL A 160 -9.59 12.52 -15.11
C VAL A 160 -10.50 11.30 -15.22
N CYS A 161 -10.72 10.81 -16.44
CA CYS A 161 -11.47 9.59 -16.68
C CYS A 161 -10.57 8.54 -17.33
N ARG A 162 -10.69 7.29 -16.90
CA ARG A 162 -9.89 6.17 -17.41
C ARG A 162 -10.79 4.99 -17.73
N ASN A 163 -10.66 4.47 -18.95
CA ASN A 163 -11.33 3.21 -19.29
C ASN A 163 -10.57 2.03 -18.69
N PHE A 164 -11.26 0.92 -18.49
CA PHE A 164 -10.63 -0.31 -18.01
C PHE A 164 -11.45 -1.53 -18.41
N VAL A 165 -10.81 -2.69 -18.35
CA VAL A 165 -11.46 -4.00 -18.41
C VAL A 165 -11.28 -4.66 -17.05
N LEU A 166 -12.38 -5.10 -16.46
CA LEU A 166 -12.38 -5.90 -15.24
C LEU A 166 -12.81 -7.32 -15.59
N ASN A 167 -11.98 -8.28 -15.22
CA ASN A 167 -12.33 -9.70 -15.27
C ASN A 167 -12.52 -10.21 -13.84
N SER A 168 -13.64 -10.89 -13.60
CA SER A 168 -13.88 -11.67 -12.39
C SER A 168 -13.88 -13.14 -12.77
N ILE A 169 -13.01 -13.92 -12.13
CA ILE A 169 -12.92 -15.37 -12.33
C ILE A 169 -13.50 -16.04 -11.09
N ILE A 170 -14.55 -16.84 -11.30
CA ILE A 170 -15.35 -17.51 -10.26
C ILE A 170 -15.53 -18.95 -10.70
N ASP A 171 -15.12 -19.91 -9.87
CA ASP A 171 -15.19 -21.35 -10.20
C ASP A 171 -14.56 -21.67 -11.57
N GLY A 172 -13.45 -21.00 -11.90
CA GLY A 172 -12.75 -21.14 -13.19
C GLY A 172 -13.42 -20.42 -14.37
N ARG A 173 -14.63 -19.88 -14.20
CA ARG A 173 -15.35 -19.15 -15.26
C ARG A 173 -15.02 -17.66 -15.22
N ARG A 174 -14.62 -17.12 -16.38
CA ARG A 174 -14.24 -15.71 -16.56
C ARG A 174 -15.44 -14.86 -17.01
N TYR A 175 -15.70 -13.78 -16.26
CA TYR A 175 -16.70 -12.77 -16.58
C TYR A 175 -15.99 -11.44 -16.84
N SER A 176 -16.08 -10.93 -18.07
CA SER A 176 -15.38 -9.71 -18.49
C SER A 176 -16.34 -8.53 -18.66
N LYS A 177 -15.96 -7.37 -18.13
CA LYS A 177 -16.72 -6.13 -18.24
C LYS A 177 -15.80 -4.97 -18.59
N ARG A 178 -16.20 -4.18 -19.59
CA ARG A 178 -15.52 -2.93 -19.95
C ARG A 178 -16.30 -1.75 -19.38
N ALA A 179 -15.59 -0.84 -18.72
CA ALA A 179 -16.19 0.33 -18.10
C ALA A 179 -15.26 1.55 -18.18
N THR A 180 -15.74 2.68 -17.68
CA THR A 180 -14.96 3.90 -17.51
C THR A 180 -15.23 4.42 -16.10
N ALA A 181 -14.16 4.76 -15.39
CA ALA A 181 -14.24 5.45 -14.13
C ALA A 181 -13.71 6.88 -14.31
N CYS A 182 -14.24 7.81 -13.55
CA CYS A 182 -13.80 9.20 -13.49
C CYS A 182 -13.48 9.56 -12.04
N GLN A 183 -12.33 10.20 -11.83
CA GLN A 183 -11.92 10.68 -10.54
C GLN A 183 -12.66 12.00 -10.24
N LYS A 184 -13.74 11.93 -9.45
CA LYS A 184 -14.56 13.11 -9.11
C LYS A 184 -13.93 13.97 -8.02
N GLN A 185 -13.22 13.34 -7.10
CA GLN A 185 -12.53 13.96 -5.97
C GLN A 185 -11.18 13.25 -5.82
N SER A 186 -10.20 13.89 -5.19
CA SER A 186 -8.88 13.27 -4.99
C SER A 186 -9.04 11.87 -4.39
N HIS A 187 -8.45 10.86 -5.03
CA HIS A 187 -8.49 9.45 -4.60
C HIS A 187 -9.87 8.76 -4.62
N VAL A 188 -10.92 9.43 -5.11
CA VAL A 188 -12.26 8.82 -5.25
C VAL A 188 -12.60 8.68 -6.72
N TRP A 189 -12.68 7.43 -7.16
CA TRP A 189 -13.13 7.11 -8.51
C TRP A 189 -14.60 6.70 -8.49
N GLU A 190 -15.34 7.21 -9.45
CA GLU A 190 -16.71 6.83 -9.68
C GLU A 190 -16.88 6.29 -11.08
N LEU A 191 -17.72 5.27 -11.22
CA LEU A 191 -18.05 4.77 -12.55
C LEU A 191 -18.89 5.79 -13.30
N LYS A 192 -18.50 6.03 -14.55
CA LYS A 192 -19.31 6.80 -15.46
C LYS A 192 -20.51 5.95 -15.89
N SER A 193 -21.72 6.36 -15.51
CA SER A 193 -22.93 5.79 -16.09
C SER A 193 -22.97 6.12 -17.59
N ARG A 194 -23.40 5.15 -18.41
CA ARG A 194 -23.69 5.42 -19.82
C ARG A 194 -24.91 6.30 -19.97
#